data_AF-A0A3N5WII4-F1
#
_entry.id   AF-A0A3N5WII4-F1
#
_cell.length_a   1.000
_cell.length_b   1.000
_cell.length_c   1.000
_cell.angle_alpha   90.00
_cell.angle_beta   90.00
_cell.angle_gamma   90.00
#
_symmetry.space_group_name_H-M   'P 1'
#
loop_
_entity.id
_entity.type
_entity.pdbx_description
1 polymer ?
#
loop_
_entity_poly.entity_id
_entity_poly.type
_entity_poly.pdbx_seq_one_letter_code
_entity_poly.pdbx_strand_id
1 'polypeptide(L)'
;MGLRLVVLFGLAMIIFSSPQSSHAQKTPDFSGYEYYMAEDGAFGLYKPKGWKVTTQKYPNGRLVAANEPKDSAYVSMLFMDKIDPNQDSVALAGATLKNVSRQLPDLKLLEAGSSRDRMHTYVKYQRSGPNRIPIEGRYSFNVQRPNAVVYGYEAPAKQFKEMIPTLLTVIANITLMDEQAYQRLISQKRDPASAALPMKRRSAPDGTCSLLVPEGWDLAAGKGSALCAPPDGDTGFIFSFIEFVGQSQIPHFNSASIPGNLRHNYMPPAQALMVASKHLGSSSHRLLERHPNPSWAMQATSLLKRQSDAEIALISYASKNGTPCVGYFDILGLRPLNTGQWGIIPLGFWAPASRFGQQLSSLIKVAESFQMNEQWAAEQVRQGMERVRELMKKTSSMMSKYAEEMRQSSLAGHQNRMKSSDFTSYKFSTYMRGEQEWVTGIEGGKIYKTDHWGLSSGGQTVIEGPPFNYYNYQGEARGHIPVDSSREVFEAVKASP
;
A
#
# COMPACT_ATOMS: atom_id res chain seq x y z
N MET A 1 -66.52 -6.18 -5.62
CA MET A 1 -65.88 -5.25 -6.56
C MET A 1 -64.40 -5.60 -6.55
N GLY A 2 -63.79 -6.26 -7.54
CA GLY A 2 -63.96 -6.19 -9.01
C GLY A 2 -62.63 -5.61 -9.53
N LEU A 3 -61.67 -6.37 -10.08
CA LEU A 3 -61.65 -7.44 -11.10
C LEU A 3 -62.03 -6.97 -12.51
N ARG A 4 -60.99 -6.71 -13.33
CA ARG A 4 -60.79 -7.08 -14.75
C ARG A 4 -59.44 -6.45 -15.19
N LEU A 5 -58.42 -7.14 -15.70
CA LEU A 5 -58.29 -8.37 -16.51
C LEU A 5 -58.70 -8.19 -17.98
N VAL A 6 -57.99 -8.94 -18.86
CA VAL A 6 -58.18 -9.19 -20.31
C VAL A 6 -57.45 -8.20 -21.25
N VAL A 7 -56.62 -8.60 -22.23
CA VAL A 7 -55.66 -9.73 -22.39
C VAL A 7 -54.85 -9.53 -23.70
N LEU A 8 -53.61 -10.04 -23.80
CA LEU A 8 -53.13 -10.65 -25.06
C LEU A 8 -52.01 -11.69 -24.82
N PHE A 9 -52.22 -12.88 -25.39
CA PHE A 9 -51.46 -14.13 -25.23
C PHE A 9 -50.70 -14.45 -26.53
N GLY A 10 -49.55 -15.14 -26.50
CA GLY A 10 -48.91 -15.63 -27.73
C GLY A 10 -47.54 -16.29 -27.55
N LEU A 11 -47.50 -17.63 -27.58
CA LEU A 11 -46.30 -18.50 -27.50
C LEU A 11 -45.19 -18.17 -28.53
N ALA A 12 -43.90 -18.33 -28.15
CA ALA A 12 -43.02 -19.44 -28.59
C ALA A 12 -41.51 -19.19 -28.28
N MET A 13 -40.71 -20.28 -28.30
CA MET A 13 -39.24 -20.36 -28.06
C MET A 13 -38.81 -20.21 -26.58
N ILE A 14 -38.31 -21.21 -25.84
CA ILE A 14 -37.20 -22.18 -26.05
C ILE A 14 -35.81 -21.52 -25.94
N ILE A 15 -35.14 -21.76 -24.79
CA ILE A 15 -33.67 -21.69 -24.52
C ILE A 15 -33.06 -20.27 -24.71
N PHE A 16 -32.44 -19.62 -23.71
CA PHE A 16 -31.41 -20.12 -22.78
C PHE A 16 -31.64 -19.68 -21.33
N SER A 17 -31.63 -20.65 -20.41
CA SER A 17 -31.26 -20.40 -19.01
C SER A 17 -29.75 -20.20 -18.94
N SER A 18 -29.28 -18.95 -19.01
CA SER A 18 -27.87 -18.64 -18.71
C SER A 18 -27.52 -19.13 -17.30
N PRO A 19 -26.37 -19.78 -17.11
CA PRO A 19 -26.05 -20.40 -15.82
C PRO A 19 -25.89 -19.32 -14.75
N GLN A 20 -26.53 -19.51 -13.59
CA GLN A 20 -26.08 -18.86 -12.37
C GLN A 20 -24.68 -19.39 -12.06
N SER A 21 -23.67 -18.64 -12.50
CA SER A 21 -22.28 -18.83 -12.12
C SER A 21 -22.20 -18.77 -10.60
N SER A 22 -21.88 -19.92 -9.98
CA SER A 22 -21.41 -19.99 -8.61
C SER A 22 -20.08 -19.23 -8.52
N HIS A 23 -20.16 -17.92 -8.31
CA HIS A 23 -18.98 -17.07 -8.23
C HIS A 23 -18.13 -17.52 -7.05
N ALA A 24 -16.87 -17.88 -7.33
CA ALA A 24 -15.85 -17.94 -6.31
C ALA A 24 -15.78 -16.58 -5.60
N GLN A 25 -15.62 -16.61 -4.27
CA GLN A 25 -15.59 -15.42 -3.44
C GLN A 25 -14.45 -14.50 -3.90
N LYS A 26 -14.75 -13.20 -4.12
CA LYS A 26 -13.86 -12.25 -4.82
C LYS A 26 -12.50 -12.03 -4.13
N THR A 27 -12.41 -12.44 -2.87
CA THR A 27 -11.21 -12.65 -2.05
C THR A 27 -11.55 -13.79 -1.07
N PRO A 28 -10.75 -14.86 -0.94
CA PRO A 28 -11.00 -15.88 0.07
C PRO A 28 -10.72 -15.33 1.48
N ASP A 29 -11.66 -15.50 2.40
CA ASP A 29 -11.43 -15.20 3.82
C ASP A 29 -10.65 -16.36 4.46
N PHE A 30 -9.34 -16.16 4.63
CA PHE A 30 -8.45 -17.13 5.26
C PHE A 30 -8.45 -17.07 6.80
N SER A 31 -9.27 -16.23 7.45
CA SER A 31 -9.30 -16.14 8.93
C SER A 31 -9.68 -17.46 9.61
N GLY A 32 -10.49 -18.29 8.93
CA GLY A 32 -10.85 -19.65 9.35
C GLY A 32 -9.84 -20.75 8.98
N TYR A 33 -8.73 -20.41 8.31
CA TYR A 33 -7.76 -21.35 7.77
C TYR A 33 -6.41 -21.29 8.50
N GLU A 34 -5.61 -22.33 8.34
CA GLU A 34 -4.23 -22.43 8.78
C GLU A 34 -3.37 -23.04 7.66
N TYR A 35 -2.12 -22.60 7.54
CA TYR A 35 -1.17 -23.19 6.60
C TYR A 35 -0.62 -24.50 7.18
N TYR A 36 -0.56 -25.53 6.35
CA TYR A 36 0.05 -26.81 6.66
C TYR A 36 1.14 -27.12 5.64
N MET A 37 2.32 -27.48 6.13
CA MET A 37 3.42 -28.00 5.33
C MET A 37 3.65 -29.46 5.69
N ALA A 38 3.92 -30.28 4.67
CA ALA A 38 4.35 -31.66 4.80
C ALA A 38 5.57 -31.83 5.72
N GLU A 39 5.62 -32.91 6.51
CA GLU A 39 6.84 -33.30 7.24
C GLU A 39 8.03 -33.57 6.28
N ASP A 40 7.74 -34.06 5.06
CA ASP A 40 8.76 -34.27 4.02
C ASP A 40 8.95 -33.07 3.08
N GLY A 41 8.31 -31.94 3.39
CA GLY A 41 8.40 -30.67 2.66
C GLY A 41 7.86 -30.67 1.23
N ALA A 42 7.27 -31.76 0.74
CA ALA A 42 6.92 -31.90 -0.68
C ALA A 42 5.63 -31.16 -1.10
N PHE A 43 4.81 -30.71 -0.15
CA PHE A 43 3.56 -30.01 -0.43
C PHE A 43 3.20 -29.05 0.71
N GLY A 44 2.57 -27.93 0.33
CA GLY A 44 1.92 -26.99 1.24
C GLY A 44 0.44 -26.83 0.88
N LEU A 45 -0.41 -26.57 1.87
CA LEU A 45 -1.81 -26.16 1.64
C LEU A 45 -2.37 -25.28 2.76
N TYR A 46 -3.36 -24.47 2.42
CA TYR A 46 -4.25 -23.83 3.40
C TYR A 46 -5.45 -24.75 3.65
N LYS A 47 -5.68 -25.12 4.91
CA LYS A 47 -6.81 -25.95 5.36
C LYS A 47 -7.65 -25.22 6.41
N PRO A 48 -8.95 -25.50 6.56
CA PRO A 48 -9.72 -24.96 7.67
C PRO A 48 -9.14 -25.43 9.02
N LYS A 49 -9.20 -24.57 10.02
CA LYS A 49 -8.62 -24.84 11.35
C LYS A 49 -9.15 -26.14 11.94
N GLY A 50 -8.23 -26.98 12.40
CA GLY A 50 -8.54 -28.28 13.00
C GLY A 50 -8.78 -29.43 12.01
N TRP A 51 -8.79 -29.20 10.69
CA TRP A 51 -8.77 -30.30 9.71
C TRP A 51 -7.46 -31.09 9.80
N LYS A 52 -7.50 -32.39 9.56
CA LYS A 52 -6.30 -33.23 9.48
C LYS A 52 -5.81 -33.26 8.03
N VAL A 53 -4.50 -33.49 7.85
CA VAL A 53 -3.89 -33.74 6.54
C VAL A 53 -3.26 -35.12 6.59
N THR A 54 -3.44 -35.89 5.53
CA THR A 54 -2.88 -37.22 5.36
C THR A 54 -2.29 -37.34 3.98
N THR A 55 -1.12 -37.97 3.87
CA THR A 55 -0.43 -38.13 2.59
C THR A 55 0.12 -39.51 2.40
N GLN A 56 0.02 -39.99 1.16
CA GLN A 56 0.35 -41.35 0.79
C GLN A 56 1.17 -41.35 -0.50
N LYS A 57 2.33 -42.01 -0.47
CA LYS A 57 3.19 -42.20 -1.64
C LYS A 57 2.80 -43.48 -2.37
N TYR A 58 2.68 -43.40 -3.68
CA TYR A 58 2.47 -44.53 -4.59
C TYR A 58 3.73 -44.72 -5.46
N PRO A 59 3.92 -45.89 -6.12
CA PRO A 59 5.07 -46.11 -7.00
C PRO A 59 5.16 -45.12 -8.18
N ASN A 60 4.02 -44.58 -8.62
CA ASN A 60 3.87 -43.69 -9.76
C ASN A 60 3.12 -42.39 -9.40
N GLY A 61 3.19 -41.94 -8.15
CA GLY A 61 2.49 -40.72 -7.74
C GLY A 61 2.42 -40.48 -6.23
N ARG A 62 1.65 -39.47 -5.83
CA ARG A 62 1.45 -39.06 -4.44
C ARG A 62 0.06 -38.47 -4.22
N LEU A 63 -0.62 -38.96 -3.20
CA LEU A 63 -1.89 -38.40 -2.71
C LEU A 63 -1.63 -37.42 -1.56
N VAL A 64 -2.22 -36.24 -1.66
CA VAL A 64 -2.44 -35.29 -0.58
C VAL A 64 -3.93 -35.24 -0.27
N ALA A 65 -4.33 -35.40 0.98
CA ALA A 65 -5.73 -35.32 1.39
C ALA A 65 -5.91 -34.53 2.69
N ALA A 66 -7.03 -33.81 2.80
CA ALA A 66 -7.42 -33.06 3.98
C ALA A 66 -8.86 -33.40 4.39
N ASN A 67 -9.07 -33.69 5.67
CA ASN A 67 -10.35 -34.17 6.20
C ASN A 67 -10.78 -33.42 7.47
N GLU A 68 -12.09 -33.17 7.58
CA GLU A 68 -12.71 -32.68 8.79
C GLU A 68 -12.60 -33.73 9.93
N PRO A 69 -12.44 -33.36 11.22
CA PRO A 69 -12.31 -34.32 12.33
C PRO A 69 -13.45 -35.34 12.52
N LYS A 70 -14.58 -35.18 11.83
CA LYS A 70 -15.73 -36.10 11.83
C LYS A 70 -15.83 -36.96 10.55
N ASP A 71 -14.86 -36.83 9.64
CA ASP A 71 -14.82 -37.46 8.31
C ASP A 71 -16.09 -37.24 7.46
N SER A 72 -16.81 -36.14 7.74
CA SER A 72 -17.98 -35.68 7.00
C SER A 72 -17.62 -34.98 5.69
N ALA A 73 -16.53 -34.20 5.70
CA ALA A 73 -15.99 -33.52 4.53
C ALA A 73 -14.53 -33.89 4.29
N TYR A 74 -14.20 -34.10 3.02
CA TYR A 74 -12.91 -34.63 2.57
C TYR A 74 -12.50 -34.00 1.23
N VAL A 75 -11.21 -33.72 1.11
CA VAL A 75 -10.54 -33.19 -0.08
C VAL A 75 -9.35 -34.08 -0.40
N SER A 76 -9.14 -34.40 -1.67
CA SER A 76 -7.98 -35.15 -2.15
C SER A 76 -7.40 -34.56 -3.44
N MET A 77 -6.10 -34.71 -3.61
CA MET A 77 -5.37 -34.47 -4.85
C MET A 77 -4.25 -35.51 -4.99
N LEU A 78 -4.39 -36.38 -5.98
CA LEU A 78 -3.42 -37.38 -6.39
C LEU A 78 -2.68 -36.87 -7.63
N PHE A 79 -1.38 -36.62 -7.46
CA PHE A 79 -0.44 -36.37 -8.54
C PHE A 79 0.09 -37.72 -9.04
N MET A 80 0.15 -37.91 -10.35
CA MET A 80 0.64 -39.14 -10.98
C MET A 80 1.68 -38.83 -12.05
N ASP A 81 2.81 -39.51 -11.97
CA ASP A 81 3.97 -39.30 -12.84
C ASP A 81 4.15 -40.53 -13.73
N LYS A 82 4.49 -40.30 -15.01
CA LYS A 82 4.73 -41.38 -16.00
C LYS A 82 3.53 -42.34 -16.12
N ILE A 83 2.34 -41.81 -16.36
CA ILE A 83 1.17 -42.60 -16.73
C ILE A 83 1.41 -43.35 -18.06
N ASP A 84 0.64 -44.40 -18.33
CA ASP A 84 0.70 -45.10 -19.61
C ASP A 84 0.41 -44.12 -20.78
N PRO A 85 1.30 -44.00 -21.78
CA PRO A 85 1.11 -43.12 -22.94
C PRO A 85 -0.16 -43.37 -23.76
N ASN A 86 -0.86 -44.49 -23.57
CA ASN A 86 -2.15 -44.79 -24.20
C ASN A 86 -3.35 -44.49 -23.29
N GLN A 87 -3.14 -44.23 -21.99
CA GLN A 87 -4.20 -43.94 -21.04
C GLN A 87 -4.71 -42.51 -21.21
N ASP A 88 -6.03 -42.36 -21.29
CA ASP A 88 -6.74 -41.08 -21.30
C ASP A 88 -7.51 -40.87 -19.98
N SER A 89 -8.12 -39.70 -19.80
CA SER A 89 -8.81 -39.39 -18.53
C SER A 89 -10.05 -40.26 -18.29
N VAL A 90 -10.68 -40.79 -19.34
CA VAL A 90 -11.85 -41.68 -19.24
C VAL A 90 -11.42 -43.07 -18.79
N ALA A 91 -10.32 -43.60 -19.35
CA ALA A 91 -9.72 -44.86 -18.95
C ALA A 91 -9.17 -44.80 -17.53
N LEU A 92 -8.54 -43.68 -17.13
CA LEU A 92 -8.10 -43.42 -15.77
C LEU A 92 -9.30 -43.36 -14.80
N ALA A 93 -10.34 -42.59 -15.12
CA ALA A 93 -11.56 -42.51 -14.32
C ALA A 93 -12.24 -43.89 -14.16
N GLY A 94 -12.38 -44.65 -15.25
CA GLY A 94 -12.97 -45.99 -15.23
C GLY A 94 -12.17 -46.98 -14.38
N ALA A 95 -10.84 -46.96 -14.46
CA ALA A 95 -9.97 -47.79 -13.63
C ALA A 95 -10.08 -47.43 -12.14
N THR A 96 -10.05 -46.14 -11.80
CA THR A 96 -10.21 -45.66 -10.42
C THR A 96 -11.59 -46.02 -9.87
N LEU A 97 -12.67 -45.74 -10.60
CA LEU A 97 -14.03 -46.09 -10.16
C LEU A 97 -14.19 -47.60 -9.96
N LYS A 98 -13.66 -48.44 -10.86
CA LYS A 98 -13.71 -49.91 -10.72
C LYS A 98 -13.00 -50.39 -9.45
N ASN A 99 -11.95 -49.71 -9.01
CA ASN A 99 -11.27 -50.01 -7.75
C ASN A 99 -12.04 -49.45 -6.53
N VAL A 100 -12.56 -48.24 -6.61
CA VAL A 100 -13.34 -47.60 -5.53
C VAL A 100 -14.65 -48.35 -5.27
N SER A 101 -15.39 -48.75 -6.30
CA SER A 101 -16.65 -49.52 -6.15
C SER A 101 -16.47 -50.92 -5.55
N ARG A 102 -15.25 -51.48 -5.54
CA ARG A 102 -14.94 -52.71 -4.80
C ARG A 102 -14.80 -52.47 -3.29
N GLN A 103 -14.41 -51.26 -2.89
CA GLN A 103 -14.23 -50.85 -1.50
C GLN A 103 -15.51 -50.20 -0.94
N LEU A 104 -16.29 -49.55 -1.80
CA LEU A 104 -17.53 -48.84 -1.51
C LEU A 104 -18.66 -49.37 -2.42
N PRO A 105 -19.30 -50.50 -2.07
CA PRO A 105 -20.30 -51.15 -2.92
C PRO A 105 -21.61 -50.36 -3.04
N ASP A 106 -21.82 -49.35 -2.19
CA ASP A 106 -22.96 -48.44 -2.20
C ASP A 106 -22.73 -47.14 -2.98
N LEU A 107 -21.56 -47.00 -3.62
CA LEU A 107 -21.20 -45.88 -4.48
C LEU A 107 -22.14 -45.80 -5.71
N LYS A 108 -22.96 -44.76 -5.78
CA LYS A 108 -23.82 -44.44 -6.92
C LYS A 108 -23.22 -43.32 -7.76
N LEU A 109 -23.09 -43.53 -9.06
CA LEU A 109 -22.74 -42.46 -10.00
C LEU A 109 -24.00 -41.61 -10.27
N LEU A 110 -23.88 -40.30 -10.11
CA LEU A 110 -24.95 -39.33 -10.36
C LEU A 110 -24.79 -38.66 -11.73
N GLU A 111 -23.55 -38.37 -12.12
CA GLU A 111 -23.22 -37.63 -13.33
C GLU A 111 -21.80 -38.00 -13.76
N ALA A 112 -21.54 -38.05 -15.06
CA ALA A 112 -20.17 -38.14 -15.58
C ALA A 112 -20.10 -37.39 -16.92
N GLY A 113 -18.97 -36.73 -17.16
CA GLY A 113 -18.73 -35.99 -18.40
C GLY A 113 -17.25 -35.93 -18.71
N SER A 114 -16.91 -35.83 -19.99
CA SER A 114 -15.54 -35.74 -20.48
C SER A 114 -15.40 -34.72 -21.59
N SER A 115 -14.23 -34.10 -21.70
CA SER A 115 -13.87 -33.21 -22.80
C SER A 115 -13.73 -33.97 -24.11
N ARG A 116 -13.85 -33.27 -25.25
CA ARG A 116 -13.76 -33.88 -26.59
C ARG A 116 -12.39 -34.53 -26.87
N ASP A 117 -11.32 -33.98 -26.30
CA ASP A 117 -9.96 -34.51 -26.36
C ASP A 117 -9.71 -35.69 -25.40
N ARG A 118 -10.69 -36.03 -24.54
CA ARG A 118 -10.60 -37.05 -23.48
C ARG A 118 -9.43 -36.85 -22.51
N MET A 119 -8.94 -35.61 -22.37
CA MET A 119 -7.90 -35.25 -21.40
C MET A 119 -8.46 -34.78 -20.06
N HIS A 120 -9.75 -34.42 -19.99
CA HIS A 120 -10.43 -34.01 -18.77
C HIS A 120 -11.73 -34.80 -18.60
N THR A 121 -11.86 -35.58 -17.52
CA THR A 121 -13.09 -36.29 -17.17
C THR A 121 -13.51 -35.91 -15.75
N TYR A 122 -14.79 -35.65 -15.50
CA TYR A 122 -15.31 -35.51 -14.16
C TYR A 122 -16.40 -36.54 -13.89
N VAL A 123 -16.53 -36.91 -12.62
CA VAL A 123 -17.52 -37.86 -12.13
C VAL A 123 -18.10 -37.32 -10.84
N LYS A 124 -19.42 -37.22 -10.78
CA LYS A 124 -20.18 -36.92 -9.58
C LYS A 124 -20.79 -38.20 -9.04
N TYR A 125 -20.68 -38.41 -7.73
CA TYR A 125 -21.14 -39.62 -7.08
C TYR A 125 -21.80 -39.32 -5.73
N GLN A 126 -22.51 -40.31 -5.21
CA GLN A 126 -23.05 -40.35 -3.86
C GLN A 126 -22.67 -41.68 -3.21
N ARG A 127 -22.34 -41.64 -1.91
CA ARG A 127 -22.04 -42.83 -1.09
C ARG A 127 -22.58 -42.63 0.33
N SER A 128 -22.59 -43.68 1.14
CA SER A 128 -22.77 -43.55 2.58
C SER A 128 -21.44 -43.14 3.24
N GLY A 129 -21.51 -42.18 4.14
CA GLY A 129 -20.44 -41.82 5.06
C GLY A 129 -20.65 -42.44 6.45
N PRO A 130 -19.88 -41.98 7.44
CA PRO A 130 -20.11 -42.31 8.85
C PRO A 130 -21.58 -42.12 9.24
N ASN A 131 -22.10 -43.02 10.09
CA ASN A 131 -23.49 -43.01 10.55
C ASN A 131 -24.56 -43.04 9.43
N ARG A 132 -24.23 -43.62 8.26
CA ARG A 132 -25.10 -43.67 7.06
C ARG A 132 -25.55 -42.30 6.54
N ILE A 133 -24.80 -41.24 6.85
CA ILE A 133 -25.05 -39.90 6.28
C ILE A 133 -24.75 -39.97 4.78
N PRO A 134 -25.67 -39.56 3.88
CA PRO A 134 -25.36 -39.49 2.46
C PRO A 134 -24.28 -38.43 2.21
N ILE A 135 -23.17 -38.86 1.62
CA ILE A 135 -22.06 -38.02 1.17
C ILE A 135 -22.19 -37.84 -0.34
N GLU A 136 -22.15 -36.59 -0.81
CA GLU A 136 -22.07 -36.25 -2.22
C GLU A 136 -20.63 -35.81 -2.54
N GLY A 137 -20.11 -36.24 -3.68
CA GLY A 137 -18.73 -35.97 -4.06
C GLY A 137 -18.55 -35.78 -5.55
N ARG A 138 -17.44 -35.12 -5.91
CA ARG A 138 -17.00 -34.97 -7.30
C ARG A 138 -15.50 -35.27 -7.39
N TYR A 139 -15.13 -36.16 -8.30
CA TYR A 139 -13.75 -36.31 -8.77
C TYR A 139 -13.58 -35.68 -10.16
N SER A 140 -12.41 -35.13 -10.41
CA SER A 140 -11.94 -34.69 -11.74
C SER A 140 -10.60 -35.36 -12.02
N PHE A 141 -10.45 -35.84 -13.25
CA PHE A 141 -9.32 -36.59 -13.77
C PHE A 141 -8.75 -35.79 -14.93
N ASN A 142 -7.61 -35.15 -14.72
CA ASN A 142 -6.95 -34.30 -15.71
C ASN A 142 -5.66 -35.00 -16.13
N VAL A 143 -5.56 -35.35 -17.40
CA VAL A 143 -4.38 -35.99 -17.99
C VAL A 143 -3.59 -34.95 -18.77
N GLN A 144 -2.30 -34.81 -18.44
CA GLN A 144 -1.35 -33.95 -19.15
C GLN A 144 -0.04 -34.73 -19.29
N ARG A 145 0.02 -35.56 -20.34
CA ARG A 145 1.09 -36.55 -20.55
C ARG A 145 2.49 -35.90 -20.48
N PRO A 146 3.47 -36.52 -19.79
CA PRO A 146 3.43 -37.88 -19.23
C PRO A 146 2.75 -38.02 -17.85
N ASN A 147 2.09 -36.99 -17.34
CA ASN A 147 1.54 -36.95 -15.98
C ASN A 147 0.00 -36.92 -15.97
N ALA A 148 -0.59 -37.11 -14.79
CA ALA A 148 -2.00 -36.84 -14.53
C ALA A 148 -2.19 -36.25 -13.13
N VAL A 149 -3.25 -35.46 -12.96
CA VAL A 149 -3.69 -34.96 -11.66
C VAL A 149 -5.16 -35.35 -11.49
N VAL A 150 -5.45 -36.07 -10.42
CA VAL A 150 -6.81 -36.47 -10.03
C VAL A 150 -7.13 -35.77 -8.73
N TYR A 151 -8.14 -34.91 -8.70
CA TYR A 151 -8.59 -34.27 -7.46
C TYR A 151 -10.06 -34.54 -7.19
N GLY A 152 -10.40 -34.65 -5.92
CA GLY A 152 -11.76 -34.88 -5.48
C GLY A 152 -12.12 -34.08 -4.24
N TYR A 153 -13.41 -33.79 -4.11
CA TYR A 153 -13.98 -33.24 -2.90
C TYR A 153 -15.34 -33.85 -2.64
N GLU A 154 -15.64 -34.06 -1.37
CA GLU A 154 -16.91 -34.61 -0.91
C GLU A 154 -17.31 -34.02 0.44
N ALA A 155 -18.62 -33.99 0.69
CA ALA A 155 -19.23 -33.44 1.90
C ALA A 155 -20.63 -34.05 2.10
N PRO A 156 -21.28 -33.87 3.26
CA PRO A 156 -22.64 -34.37 3.46
C PRO A 156 -23.58 -33.76 2.43
N ALA A 157 -24.41 -34.56 1.76
CA ALA A 157 -25.19 -34.13 0.59
C ALA A 157 -26.09 -32.90 0.87
N LYS A 158 -26.53 -32.72 2.13
CA LYS A 158 -27.27 -31.52 2.57
C LYS A 158 -26.43 -30.23 2.58
N GLN A 159 -25.14 -30.34 2.87
CA GLN A 159 -24.18 -29.22 3.01
C GLN A 159 -23.29 -29.08 1.77
N PHE A 160 -23.28 -30.05 0.85
CA PHE A 160 -22.36 -30.10 -0.29
C PHE A 160 -22.29 -28.78 -1.07
N LYS A 161 -23.44 -28.18 -1.41
CA LYS A 161 -23.50 -26.90 -2.13
C LYS A 161 -22.87 -25.73 -1.36
N GLU A 162 -23.06 -25.70 -0.05
CA GLU A 162 -22.56 -24.64 0.84
C GLU A 162 -21.05 -24.81 1.09
N MET A 163 -20.54 -26.04 1.10
CA MET A 163 -19.13 -26.35 1.33
C MET A 163 -18.25 -26.24 0.07
N ILE A 164 -18.82 -26.20 -1.15
CA ILE A 164 -18.06 -26.07 -2.41
C ILE A 164 -16.99 -24.97 -2.36
N PRO A 165 -17.26 -23.72 -1.91
CA PRO A 165 -16.24 -22.67 -1.84
C PRO A 165 -15.05 -23.05 -0.94
N THR A 166 -15.32 -23.64 0.22
CA THR A 166 -14.29 -24.13 1.16
C THR A 166 -13.47 -25.26 0.55
N LEU A 167 -14.14 -26.28 -0.01
CA LEU A 167 -13.50 -27.46 -0.60
C LEU A 167 -12.61 -27.08 -1.80
N LEU A 168 -13.11 -26.21 -2.69
CA LEU A 168 -12.33 -25.69 -3.81
C LEU A 168 -11.18 -24.78 -3.35
N THR A 169 -11.36 -24.01 -2.27
CA THR A 169 -10.27 -23.20 -1.69
C THR A 169 -9.14 -24.11 -1.20
N VAL A 170 -9.45 -25.21 -0.50
CA VAL A 170 -8.42 -26.18 -0.09
C VAL A 170 -7.70 -26.77 -1.31
N ILE A 171 -8.42 -27.30 -2.31
CA ILE A 171 -7.81 -27.87 -3.52
C ILE A 171 -6.93 -26.86 -4.25
N ALA A 172 -7.41 -25.64 -4.47
CA ALA A 172 -6.70 -24.61 -5.21
C ALA A 172 -5.43 -24.11 -4.50
N ASN A 173 -5.28 -24.37 -3.19
CA ASN A 173 -4.09 -24.04 -2.42
C ASN A 173 -3.14 -25.23 -2.22
N ILE A 174 -3.46 -26.45 -2.69
CA ILE A 174 -2.51 -27.57 -2.68
C ILE A 174 -1.39 -27.27 -3.68
N THR A 175 -0.23 -26.88 -3.15
CA THR A 175 0.95 -26.53 -3.94
C THR A 175 1.95 -27.67 -3.87
N LEU A 176 2.26 -28.29 -5.01
CA LEU A 176 3.38 -29.22 -5.14
C LEU A 176 4.68 -28.40 -5.10
N MET A 177 5.59 -28.71 -4.18
CA MET A 177 6.90 -28.04 -4.14
C MET A 177 7.87 -28.75 -5.10
N ASP A 178 8.67 -27.97 -5.85
CA ASP A 178 9.41 -28.39 -7.06
C ASP A 178 9.93 -29.84 -7.04
N GLU A 179 9.43 -30.64 -7.98
CA GLU A 179 9.80 -32.05 -8.13
C GLU A 179 11.29 -32.21 -8.47
N GLN A 180 11.92 -31.25 -9.17
CA GLN A 180 13.36 -31.29 -9.41
C GLN A 180 14.17 -31.04 -8.14
N ALA A 181 13.72 -30.15 -7.25
CA ALA A 181 14.32 -29.98 -5.92
C ALA A 181 14.19 -31.27 -5.09
N TYR A 182 13.04 -31.96 -5.15
CA TYR A 182 12.83 -33.21 -4.42
C TYR A 182 13.63 -34.40 -4.97
N GLN A 183 13.76 -34.55 -6.30
CA GLN A 183 14.61 -35.58 -6.90
C GLN A 183 16.10 -35.33 -6.62
N ARG A 184 16.54 -34.07 -6.54
CA ARG A 184 17.89 -33.70 -6.04
C ARG A 184 18.07 -34.11 -4.57
N LEU A 185 17.08 -33.88 -3.71
CA LEU A 185 17.12 -34.29 -2.30
C LEU A 185 17.15 -35.82 -2.09
N ILE A 186 16.48 -36.61 -2.93
CA ILE A 186 16.54 -38.08 -2.86
C ILE A 186 17.85 -38.62 -3.42
N SER A 187 18.29 -38.14 -4.58
CA SER A 187 19.55 -38.58 -5.20
C SER A 187 20.80 -38.19 -4.39
N GLN A 188 20.70 -37.16 -3.55
CA GLN A 188 21.73 -36.82 -2.55
C GLN A 188 21.69 -37.67 -1.27
N LYS A 189 20.73 -38.60 -1.10
CA LYS A 189 20.63 -39.40 0.13
C LYS A 189 21.47 -40.68 0.11
N ARG A 190 22.76 -40.53 -0.23
CA ARG A 190 23.81 -41.41 0.28
C ARG A 190 25.17 -40.71 0.50
N ASP A 191 25.14 -39.48 1.00
CA ASP A 191 26.26 -38.92 1.77
C ASP A 191 25.76 -38.42 3.15
N PRO A 192 26.59 -38.49 4.21
CA PRO A 192 26.16 -38.17 5.57
C PRO A 192 26.14 -36.66 5.81
N ALA A 193 25.05 -36.16 6.40
CA ALA A 193 24.90 -34.80 6.92
C ALA A 193 25.24 -33.65 5.94
N SER A 194 24.21 -33.14 5.26
CA SER A 194 24.20 -31.70 4.94
C SER A 194 24.18 -30.95 6.27
N ALA A 195 25.34 -30.46 6.69
CA ALA A 195 25.51 -29.82 7.98
C ALA A 195 24.69 -28.53 8.02
N ALA A 196 23.54 -28.57 8.70
CA ALA A 196 22.85 -27.37 9.12
C ALA A 196 23.82 -26.57 9.98
N LEU A 197 24.31 -25.44 9.46
CA LEU A 197 25.28 -24.59 10.15
C LEU A 197 24.74 -24.28 11.56
N PRO A 198 25.51 -24.50 12.63
CA PRO A 198 25.05 -24.20 13.97
C PRO A 198 24.71 -22.71 14.06
N MET A 199 23.45 -22.41 14.34
CA MET A 199 22.94 -21.04 14.41
C MET A 199 22.87 -20.60 15.87
N LYS A 200 23.32 -19.38 16.15
CA LYS A 200 23.21 -18.75 17.47
C LYS A 200 22.25 -17.57 17.35
N ARG A 201 21.28 -17.45 18.26
CA ARG A 201 20.42 -16.26 18.30
C ARG A 201 21.26 -15.06 18.72
N ARG A 202 21.21 -13.98 17.93
CA ARG A 202 21.80 -12.69 18.24
C ARG A 202 20.71 -11.62 18.22
N SER A 203 20.84 -10.64 19.09
CA SER A 203 19.98 -9.44 19.10
C SER A 203 20.77 -8.25 18.58
N ALA A 204 20.06 -7.26 18.03
CA ALA A 204 20.65 -5.96 17.72
C ALA A 204 21.22 -5.32 19.01
N PRO A 205 22.34 -4.58 18.96
CA PRO A 205 22.93 -3.93 20.13
C PRO A 205 22.00 -2.93 20.83
N ASP A 206 21.01 -2.39 20.11
CA ASP A 206 19.98 -1.48 20.61
C ASP A 206 18.67 -2.17 21.01
N GLY A 207 18.63 -3.51 20.99
CA GLY A 207 17.46 -4.31 21.38
C GLY A 207 16.28 -4.25 20.42
N THR A 208 16.44 -3.69 19.21
CA THR A 208 15.31 -3.43 18.29
C THR A 208 14.82 -4.66 17.53
N CYS A 209 15.67 -5.65 17.29
CA CYS A 209 15.30 -6.92 16.66
C CYS A 209 16.25 -8.06 17.09
N SER A 210 15.87 -9.31 16.78
CA SER A 210 16.72 -10.49 16.94
C SER A 210 16.58 -11.47 15.78
N LEU A 211 17.59 -12.31 15.56
CA LEU A 211 17.72 -13.22 14.43
C LEU A 211 18.55 -14.45 14.83
N LEU A 212 18.30 -15.63 14.23
CA LEU A 212 19.27 -16.72 14.23
C LEU A 212 20.37 -16.42 13.21
N VAL A 213 21.61 -16.36 13.67
CA VAL A 213 22.79 -16.06 12.84
C VAL A 213 23.60 -17.35 12.67
N PRO A 214 23.86 -17.82 11.44
CA PRO A 214 24.74 -18.95 11.19
C PRO A 214 26.17 -18.69 11.69
N GLU A 215 26.90 -19.75 12.06
CA GLU A 215 28.30 -19.61 12.41
C GLU A 215 29.13 -19.09 11.22
N GLY A 216 30.07 -18.19 11.50
CA GLY A 216 30.86 -17.48 10.48
C GLY A 216 30.16 -16.30 9.80
N TRP A 217 28.91 -15.96 10.18
CA TRP A 217 28.19 -14.80 9.64
C TRP A 217 28.22 -13.60 10.59
N ASP A 218 28.24 -12.42 9.99
CA ASP A 218 28.12 -11.13 10.66
C ASP A 218 26.67 -10.65 10.66
N LEU A 219 26.29 -9.92 11.71
CA LEU A 219 24.97 -9.30 11.85
C LEU A 219 25.15 -7.80 12.08
N ALA A 220 24.87 -7.01 11.05
CA ALA A 220 24.70 -5.57 11.19
C ALA A 220 23.22 -5.28 11.45
N ALA A 221 22.85 -5.04 12.70
CA ALA A 221 21.47 -4.79 13.10
C ALA A 221 21.32 -3.58 14.03
N GLY A 222 20.20 -2.87 13.89
CA GLY A 222 19.85 -1.68 14.68
C GLY A 222 18.74 -0.87 14.01
N LYS A 223 18.03 -0.05 14.80
CA LYS A 223 16.88 0.77 14.39
C LYS A 223 15.80 -0.05 13.67
N GLY A 224 15.59 -1.29 14.10
CA GLY A 224 14.67 -2.24 13.48
C GLY A 224 15.11 -2.76 12.11
N SER A 225 16.35 -2.50 11.66
CA SER A 225 16.94 -3.12 10.47
C SER A 225 17.92 -4.24 10.87
N ALA A 226 18.05 -5.25 10.03
CA ALA A 226 19.01 -6.34 10.15
C ALA A 226 19.54 -6.75 8.78
N LEU A 227 20.86 -6.78 8.65
CA LEU A 227 21.62 -7.36 7.54
C LEU A 227 22.48 -8.48 8.11
N CYS A 228 22.28 -9.70 7.63
CA CYS A 228 22.97 -10.90 8.11
C CYS A 228 23.64 -11.60 6.93
N ALA A 229 24.97 -11.65 6.89
CA ALA A 229 25.72 -12.19 5.76
C ALA A 229 27.12 -12.69 6.20
N PRO A 230 27.77 -13.61 5.46
CA PRO A 230 29.20 -13.86 5.61
C PRO A 230 30.03 -12.69 5.04
N PRO A 231 31.35 -12.64 5.32
CA PRO A 231 32.24 -11.57 4.82
C PRO A 231 32.29 -11.42 3.28
N ASP A 232 31.97 -12.47 2.51
CA ASP A 232 31.88 -12.38 1.04
C ASP A 232 30.67 -11.53 0.58
N GLY A 233 29.54 -11.62 1.28
CA GLY A 233 28.27 -10.95 0.99
C GLY A 233 27.44 -11.60 -0.13
N ASP A 234 27.88 -12.74 -0.68
CA ASP A 234 27.24 -13.38 -1.83
C ASP A 234 26.02 -14.25 -1.43
N THR A 235 25.92 -14.59 -0.15
CA THR A 235 24.74 -15.15 0.52
C THR A 235 24.32 -14.20 1.65
N GLY A 236 23.02 -14.08 1.96
CA GLY A 236 22.59 -13.30 3.11
C GLY A 236 21.09 -13.20 3.32
N PHE A 237 20.72 -12.45 4.36
CA PHE A 237 19.37 -12.06 4.74
C PHE A 237 19.31 -10.55 5.00
N ILE A 238 18.20 -9.91 4.61
CA ILE A 238 17.93 -8.50 4.85
C ILE A 238 16.50 -8.28 5.35
N PHE A 239 16.37 -7.47 6.39
CA PHE A 239 15.20 -6.66 6.69
C PHE A 239 15.66 -5.22 6.90
N SER A 240 15.21 -4.25 6.11
CA SER A 240 15.67 -2.87 6.25
C SER A 240 14.65 -1.87 5.71
N PHE A 241 14.86 -0.57 5.96
CA PHE A 241 14.13 0.49 5.28
C PHE A 241 15.07 1.25 4.34
N ILE A 242 14.69 1.37 3.07
CA ILE A 242 15.47 2.04 2.02
C ILE A 242 14.70 3.26 1.53
N GLU A 243 15.24 4.44 1.78
CA GLU A 243 14.63 5.73 1.44
C GLU A 243 15.01 6.21 0.02
N PHE A 244 14.04 6.84 -0.63
CA PHE A 244 14.16 7.44 -1.96
C PHE A 244 13.55 8.86 -1.96
N VAL A 245 14.10 9.74 -2.79
CA VAL A 245 13.60 11.12 -2.97
C VAL A 245 13.22 11.34 -4.43
N GLY A 246 11.92 11.48 -4.69
CA GLY A 246 11.37 11.87 -5.99
C GLY A 246 11.09 13.36 -6.10
N GLN A 247 10.37 13.72 -7.17
CA GLN A 247 9.82 15.06 -7.36
C GLN A 247 8.72 15.35 -6.32
N SER A 248 8.75 16.55 -5.72
CA SER A 248 7.69 17.00 -4.83
C SER A 248 6.44 17.42 -5.60
N GLN A 249 5.28 17.19 -4.99
CA GLN A 249 3.97 17.67 -5.45
C GLN A 249 3.60 19.03 -4.84
N ILE A 250 4.42 19.57 -3.93
CA ILE A 250 4.19 20.88 -3.31
C ILE A 250 4.71 21.95 -4.28
N PRO A 251 3.86 22.91 -4.74
CA PRO A 251 4.31 23.99 -5.62
C PRO A 251 5.51 24.76 -5.05
N HIS A 252 6.49 25.05 -5.91
CA HIS A 252 7.72 25.77 -5.58
C HIS A 252 8.64 25.10 -4.53
N PHE A 253 8.33 23.89 -4.03
CA PHE A 253 9.20 23.17 -3.12
C PHE A 253 10.27 22.37 -3.87
N ASN A 254 11.55 22.63 -3.56
CA ASN A 254 12.67 21.94 -4.19
C ASN A 254 13.15 20.72 -3.37
N SER A 255 12.80 19.50 -3.81
CA SER A 255 13.22 18.25 -3.16
C SER A 255 14.73 17.93 -3.30
N ALA A 256 15.51 18.73 -4.05
CA ALA A 256 16.97 18.68 -3.99
C ALA A 256 17.51 18.99 -2.58
N SER A 257 16.78 19.78 -1.79
CA SER A 257 17.14 20.11 -0.39
C SER A 257 17.00 18.95 0.59
N ILE A 258 16.25 17.90 0.24
CA ILE A 258 16.08 16.72 1.08
C ILE A 258 17.33 15.84 0.96
N PRO A 259 17.99 15.46 2.09
CA PRO A 259 19.10 14.51 2.07
C PRO A 259 18.68 13.13 1.55
N GLY A 260 19.54 12.51 0.73
CA GLY A 260 19.29 11.17 0.18
C GLY A 260 20.06 10.91 -1.11
N ASN A 261 20.64 9.72 -1.22
CA ASN A 261 21.47 9.34 -2.37
C ASN A 261 20.64 8.72 -3.52
N LEU A 262 19.50 8.10 -3.20
CA LEU A 262 18.61 7.46 -4.17
C LEU A 262 17.55 8.45 -4.67
N ARG A 263 17.88 9.22 -5.71
CA ARG A 263 16.99 10.23 -6.30
C ARG A 263 16.21 9.70 -7.49
N HIS A 264 15.06 9.09 -7.21
CA HIS A 264 14.15 8.56 -8.24
C HIS A 264 12.70 8.87 -7.90
N ASN A 265 11.87 9.07 -8.92
CA ASN A 265 10.41 9.03 -8.77
C ASN A 265 9.94 7.61 -8.39
N TYR A 266 8.74 7.52 -7.83
CA TYR A 266 8.17 6.25 -7.39
C TYR A 266 8.12 5.22 -8.51
N MET A 267 8.50 3.98 -8.17
CA MET A 267 8.45 2.81 -9.03
C MET A 267 8.02 1.58 -8.21
N PRO A 268 7.57 0.49 -8.84
CA PRO A 268 7.16 -0.72 -8.14
C PRO A 268 8.23 -1.26 -7.17
N PRO A 269 7.84 -1.81 -6.00
CA PRO A 269 8.75 -2.31 -4.96
C PRO A 269 9.91 -3.17 -5.47
N ALA A 270 9.67 -4.15 -6.34
CA ALA A 270 10.73 -4.99 -6.90
C ALA A 270 11.74 -4.23 -7.75
N GLN A 271 11.29 -3.23 -8.53
CA GLN A 271 12.17 -2.38 -9.34
C GLN A 271 12.99 -1.43 -8.46
N ALA A 272 12.37 -0.88 -7.41
CA ALA A 272 13.04 -0.04 -6.43
C ALA A 272 14.19 -0.81 -5.73
N LEU A 273 13.96 -2.07 -5.33
CA LEU A 273 15.00 -2.90 -4.75
C LEU A 273 16.15 -3.12 -5.73
N MET A 274 15.87 -3.42 -7.01
CA MET A 274 16.90 -3.54 -8.05
C MET A 274 17.70 -2.24 -8.24
N VAL A 275 17.09 -1.06 -8.08
CA VAL A 275 17.79 0.23 -8.17
C VAL A 275 18.68 0.47 -6.95
N ALA A 276 18.19 0.19 -5.75
CA ALA A 276 18.98 0.29 -4.52
C ALA A 276 20.19 -0.67 -4.53
N SER A 277 19.97 -1.92 -4.92
CA SER A 277 21.04 -2.93 -5.03
C SER A 277 22.11 -2.54 -6.07
N LYS A 278 21.72 -1.92 -7.19
CA LYS A 278 22.68 -1.35 -8.16
C LYS A 278 23.52 -0.22 -7.56
N HIS A 279 22.92 0.66 -6.76
CA HIS A 279 23.65 1.73 -6.06
C HIS A 279 24.69 1.17 -5.06
N LEU A 280 24.47 -0.03 -4.53
CA LEU A 280 25.40 -0.77 -3.67
C LEU A 280 26.42 -1.64 -4.46
N GLY A 281 26.51 -1.48 -5.78
CA GLY A 281 27.57 -2.08 -6.61
C GLY A 281 27.24 -3.43 -7.25
N SER A 282 26.02 -3.96 -7.08
CA SER A 282 25.59 -5.17 -7.80
C SER A 282 25.09 -4.84 -9.22
N SER A 283 25.14 -5.80 -10.15
CA SER A 283 24.88 -5.57 -11.58
C SER A 283 23.95 -6.61 -12.21
N SER A 284 23.68 -6.52 -13.51
CA SER A 284 22.98 -7.56 -14.31
C SER A 284 21.61 -8.04 -13.76
N HIS A 285 20.87 -7.16 -13.07
CA HIS A 285 19.62 -7.55 -12.41
C HIS A 285 18.51 -7.92 -13.40
N ARG A 286 17.84 -9.05 -13.15
CA ARG A 286 16.64 -9.50 -13.85
C ARG A 286 15.61 -10.01 -12.84
N LEU A 287 14.40 -9.46 -12.95
CA LEU A 287 13.22 -9.95 -12.25
C LEU A 287 12.78 -11.27 -12.94
N LEU A 288 12.77 -12.37 -12.19
CA LEU A 288 12.36 -13.69 -12.69
C LEU A 288 10.87 -13.91 -12.47
N GLU A 289 10.39 -13.62 -11.26
CA GLU A 289 8.99 -13.78 -10.85
C GLU A 289 8.54 -12.57 -10.02
N ARG A 290 7.25 -12.23 -10.09
CA ARG A 290 6.63 -11.13 -9.34
C ARG A 290 5.18 -11.44 -9.06
N HIS A 291 4.81 -11.41 -7.78
CA HIS A 291 3.44 -11.66 -7.30
C HIS A 291 3.01 -10.48 -6.43
N PRO A 292 1.90 -9.79 -6.74
CA PRO A 292 1.38 -8.74 -5.88
C PRO A 292 0.85 -9.35 -4.57
N ASN A 293 1.14 -8.70 -3.45
CA ASN A 293 0.70 -9.08 -2.11
C ASN A 293 -0.34 -8.05 -1.58
N PRO A 294 -1.59 -8.05 -2.10
CA PRO A 294 -2.57 -7.02 -1.76
C PRO A 294 -3.00 -7.05 -0.29
N SER A 295 -2.95 -8.21 0.38
CA SER A 295 -3.26 -8.33 1.81
C SER A 295 -2.26 -7.59 2.67
N TRP A 296 -0.94 -7.76 2.45
CA TRP A 296 0.08 -6.96 3.14
C TRP A 296 -0.06 -5.48 2.76
N ALA A 297 -0.21 -5.14 1.48
CA ALA A 297 -0.39 -3.76 1.03
C ALA A 297 -1.56 -3.04 1.76
N MET A 298 -2.70 -3.71 1.94
CA MET A 298 -3.84 -3.19 2.71
C MET A 298 -3.55 -3.06 4.21
N GLN A 299 -2.93 -4.06 4.83
CA GLN A 299 -2.57 -4.02 6.25
C GLN A 299 -1.60 -2.87 6.55
N ALA A 300 -0.55 -2.72 5.75
CA ALA A 300 0.41 -1.64 5.85
C ALA A 300 -0.25 -0.26 5.62
N THR A 301 -1.16 -0.16 4.63
CA THR A 301 -1.91 1.07 4.38
C THR A 301 -2.78 1.47 5.57
N SER A 302 -3.42 0.50 6.23
CA SER A 302 -4.21 0.74 7.45
C SER A 302 -3.34 1.18 8.63
N LEU A 303 -2.27 0.44 8.91
CA LEU A 303 -1.37 0.68 10.04
C LEU A 303 -0.63 2.03 9.92
N LEU A 304 -0.04 2.30 8.76
CA LEU A 304 0.81 3.46 8.51
C LEU A 304 0.04 4.69 8.02
N LYS A 305 -1.27 4.55 7.76
CA LYS A 305 -2.15 5.57 7.15
C LYS A 305 -1.58 6.18 5.87
N ARG A 306 -0.87 5.35 5.10
CA ARG A 306 -0.10 5.74 3.91
C ARG A 306 -0.31 4.69 2.83
N GLN A 307 -0.77 5.12 1.65
CA GLN A 307 -0.97 4.18 0.54
C GLN A 307 0.32 3.41 0.27
N SER A 308 0.20 2.08 0.24
CA SER A 308 1.32 1.16 0.11
C SER A 308 1.00 0.10 -0.94
N ASP A 309 2.05 -0.43 -1.57
CA ASP A 309 2.00 -1.53 -2.53
C ASP A 309 2.99 -2.59 -2.02
N ALA A 310 2.66 -3.88 -2.10
CA ALA A 310 3.54 -4.95 -1.62
C ALA A 310 3.68 -6.04 -2.69
N GLU A 311 4.89 -6.58 -2.82
CA GLU A 311 5.26 -7.51 -3.89
C GLU A 311 6.24 -8.57 -3.40
N ILE A 312 5.92 -9.83 -3.66
CA ILE A 312 6.87 -10.94 -3.61
C ILE A 312 7.59 -10.98 -4.95
N ALA A 313 8.92 -11.05 -4.92
CA ALA A 313 9.76 -11.04 -6.11
C ALA A 313 10.93 -12.03 -6.00
N LEU A 314 11.16 -12.78 -7.07
CA LEU A 314 12.37 -13.56 -7.29
C LEU A 314 13.29 -12.76 -8.22
N ILE A 315 14.46 -12.36 -7.72
CA ILE A 315 15.39 -11.47 -8.43
C ILE A 315 16.73 -12.18 -8.61
N SER A 316 17.21 -12.24 -9.84
CA SER A 316 18.58 -12.64 -10.17
C SER A 316 19.45 -11.42 -10.45
N TYR A 317 20.73 -11.48 -10.09
CA TYR A 317 21.71 -10.41 -10.29
C TYR A 317 23.14 -10.95 -10.21
N ALA A 318 24.13 -10.13 -10.55
CA ALA A 318 25.53 -10.40 -10.21
C ALA A 318 25.92 -9.54 -9.00
N SER A 319 26.52 -10.14 -7.98
CA SER A 319 26.94 -9.44 -6.76
C SER A 319 28.05 -8.42 -7.04
N LYS A 320 28.45 -7.65 -6.01
CA LYS A 320 29.63 -6.76 -6.06
C LYS A 320 30.92 -7.49 -6.48
N ASN A 321 31.00 -8.80 -6.23
CA ASN A 321 32.13 -9.67 -6.54
C ASN A 321 32.01 -10.32 -7.95
N GLY A 322 30.92 -10.07 -8.68
CA GLY A 322 30.61 -10.69 -9.96
C GLY A 322 29.89 -12.04 -9.86
N THR A 323 29.68 -12.58 -8.66
CA THR A 323 29.01 -13.88 -8.44
C THR A 323 27.54 -13.82 -8.86
N PRO A 324 27.05 -14.75 -9.72
CA PRO A 324 25.63 -14.83 -10.04
C PRO A 324 24.81 -15.27 -8.83
N CYS A 325 23.94 -14.40 -8.33
CA CYS A 325 23.08 -14.62 -7.18
C CYS A 325 21.60 -14.63 -7.57
N VAL A 326 20.80 -15.33 -6.78
CA VAL A 326 19.34 -15.29 -6.80
C VAL A 326 18.87 -15.00 -5.39
N GLY A 327 17.84 -14.16 -5.25
CA GLY A 327 17.21 -13.86 -3.97
C GLY A 327 15.70 -13.79 -4.06
N TYR A 328 15.05 -14.21 -2.98
CA TYR A 328 13.62 -14.13 -2.77
C TYR A 328 13.33 -13.03 -1.76
N PHE A 329 12.45 -12.10 -2.13
CA PHE A 329 12.14 -10.91 -1.34
C PHE A 329 10.64 -10.67 -1.33
N ASP A 330 10.06 -10.42 -0.16
CA ASP A 330 8.76 -9.77 -0.04
C ASP A 330 9.01 -8.30 0.34
N ILE A 331 8.46 -7.39 -0.45
CA ILE A 331 8.90 -6.00 -0.51
C ILE A 331 7.69 -5.08 -0.39
N LEU A 332 7.58 -4.40 0.75
CA LEU A 332 6.58 -3.36 0.98
C LEU A 332 7.09 -2.01 0.49
N GLY A 333 6.45 -1.40 -0.50
CA GLY A 333 6.71 -0.03 -0.94
C GLY A 333 5.70 0.97 -0.39
N LEU A 334 6.21 2.05 0.21
CA LEU A 334 5.42 3.15 0.75
C LEU A 334 5.33 4.27 -0.31
N ARG A 335 4.13 4.61 -0.80
CA ARG A 335 3.98 5.63 -1.86
C ARG A 335 4.42 7.02 -1.41
N PRO A 336 4.79 7.94 -2.33
CA PRO A 336 5.34 9.24 -1.97
C PRO A 336 4.46 10.08 -1.05
N LEU A 337 5.13 10.74 -0.09
CA LEU A 337 4.58 11.91 0.56
C LEU A 337 4.61 13.10 -0.42
N ASN A 338 3.84 14.14 -0.15
CA ASN A 338 3.81 15.36 -0.98
C ASN A 338 5.20 16.02 -1.14
N THR A 339 6.10 15.82 -0.17
CA THR A 339 7.52 16.26 -0.22
C THR A 339 8.37 15.51 -1.26
N GLY A 340 7.86 14.44 -1.85
CA GLY A 340 8.57 13.55 -2.78
C GLY A 340 9.27 12.36 -2.11
N GLN A 341 9.27 12.27 -0.77
CA GLN A 341 9.91 11.17 -0.05
C GLN A 341 9.09 9.88 -0.10
N TRP A 342 9.73 8.78 -0.51
CA TRP A 342 9.17 7.43 -0.53
C TRP A 342 10.21 6.41 -0.10
N GLY A 343 9.84 5.13 -0.01
CA GLY A 343 10.78 4.09 0.38
C GLY A 343 10.22 2.69 0.27
N ILE A 344 11.09 1.70 0.46
CA ILE A 344 10.73 0.29 0.49
C ILE A 344 11.25 -0.39 1.76
N ILE A 345 10.55 -1.43 2.18
CA ILE A 345 10.95 -2.35 3.25
C ILE A 345 11.08 -3.75 2.61
N PRO A 346 12.28 -4.13 2.11
CA PRO A 346 12.55 -5.50 1.72
C PRO A 346 12.74 -6.40 2.95
N LEU A 347 12.04 -7.53 2.95
CA LEU A 347 12.32 -8.71 3.78
C LEU A 347 12.70 -9.85 2.84
N GLY A 348 13.90 -10.41 2.96
CA GLY A 348 14.29 -11.50 2.07
C GLY A 348 15.69 -12.04 2.28
N PHE A 349 16.05 -12.99 1.42
CA PHE A 349 17.33 -13.69 1.46
C PHE A 349 17.85 -14.01 0.06
N TRP A 350 19.17 -14.16 -0.08
CA TRP A 350 19.84 -14.48 -1.34
C TRP A 350 21.00 -15.45 -1.14
N ALA A 351 21.43 -16.07 -2.24
CA ALA A 351 22.62 -16.92 -2.33
C ALA A 351 23.13 -17.00 -3.77
N PRO A 352 24.36 -17.50 -4.01
CA PRO A 352 24.82 -17.85 -5.35
C PRO A 352 23.86 -18.84 -6.02
N ALA A 353 23.52 -18.62 -7.29
CA ALA A 353 22.52 -19.40 -8.02
C ALA A 353 22.81 -20.91 -8.02
N SER A 354 24.08 -21.30 -8.03
CA SER A 354 24.55 -22.69 -7.97
C SER A 354 24.39 -23.36 -6.60
N ARG A 355 24.26 -22.58 -5.51
CA ARG A 355 24.15 -23.06 -4.12
C ARG A 355 22.80 -22.77 -3.48
N PHE A 356 21.96 -21.94 -4.11
CA PHE A 356 20.67 -21.49 -3.58
C PHE A 356 19.80 -22.65 -3.04
N GLY A 357 19.58 -23.69 -3.84
CA GLY A 357 18.78 -24.86 -3.41
C GLY A 357 19.39 -25.66 -2.25
N GLN A 358 20.72 -25.67 -2.09
CA GLN A 358 21.39 -26.34 -0.97
C GLN A 358 21.28 -25.52 0.33
N GLN A 359 21.31 -24.19 0.22
CA GLN A 359 21.26 -23.26 1.35
C GLN A 359 19.82 -22.89 1.77
N LEU A 360 18.83 -23.11 0.90
CA LEU A 360 17.45 -22.65 1.06
C LEU A 360 16.83 -22.96 2.44
N SER A 361 16.97 -24.18 2.95
CA SER A 361 16.45 -24.56 4.27
C SER A 361 17.07 -23.73 5.42
N SER A 362 18.36 -23.41 5.33
CA SER A 362 19.02 -22.54 6.31
C SER A 362 18.61 -21.08 6.16
N LEU A 363 18.44 -20.60 4.92
CA LEU A 363 18.01 -19.22 4.63
C LEU A 363 16.57 -18.95 5.09
N ILE A 364 15.65 -19.89 4.84
CA ILE A 364 14.28 -19.84 5.38
C ILE A 364 14.32 -19.81 6.90
N LYS A 365 15.09 -20.70 7.55
CA LYS A 365 15.22 -20.74 9.01
C LYS A 365 15.79 -19.44 9.60
N VAL A 366 16.71 -18.77 8.91
CA VAL A 366 17.18 -17.43 9.28
C VAL A 366 16.01 -16.44 9.16
N ALA A 367 15.32 -16.38 8.02
CA ALA A 367 14.23 -15.43 7.77
C ALA A 367 13.04 -15.58 8.73
N GLU A 368 12.55 -16.81 8.97
CA GLU A 368 11.49 -17.12 9.92
C GLU A 368 11.86 -16.77 11.37
N SER A 369 13.16 -16.75 11.69
CA SER A 369 13.63 -16.42 13.02
C SER A 369 13.77 -14.92 13.30
N PHE A 370 13.54 -14.07 12.29
CA PHE A 370 13.56 -12.63 12.46
C PHE A 370 12.40 -12.18 13.35
N GLN A 371 12.73 -11.52 14.46
CA GLN A 371 11.75 -11.01 15.41
C GLN A 371 12.03 -9.54 15.69
N MET A 372 11.09 -8.68 15.31
CA MET A 372 11.06 -7.27 15.71
C MET A 372 10.69 -7.17 17.19
N ASN A 373 11.29 -6.23 17.92
CA ASN A 373 10.84 -5.88 19.26
C ASN A 373 9.55 -5.06 19.16
N GLU A 374 8.40 -5.68 19.44
CA GLU A 374 7.07 -5.06 19.34
C GLU A 374 6.92 -3.84 20.27
N GLN A 375 7.52 -3.86 21.46
CA GLN A 375 7.47 -2.75 22.40
C GLN A 375 8.23 -1.54 21.85
N TRP A 376 9.42 -1.76 21.28
CA TRP A 376 10.19 -0.72 20.60
C TRP A 376 9.44 -0.17 19.38
N ALA A 377 8.85 -1.03 18.55
CA ALA A 377 8.11 -0.62 17.37
C ALA A 377 6.87 0.24 17.73
N ALA A 378 6.10 -0.18 18.75
CA ALA A 378 4.97 0.58 19.27
C ALA A 378 5.41 1.95 19.84
N GLU A 379 6.53 1.97 20.57
CA GLU A 379 7.10 3.20 21.14
C GLU A 379 7.59 4.17 20.05
N GLN A 380 8.20 3.69 18.96
CA GLN A 380 8.56 4.53 17.81
C GLN A 380 7.33 5.16 17.14
N VAL A 381 6.23 4.41 16.98
CA VAL A 381 4.96 4.96 16.47
C VAL A 381 4.40 6.02 17.42
N ARG A 382 4.46 5.78 18.75
CA ARG A 382 4.01 6.74 19.77
C ARG A 382 4.82 8.05 19.72
N GLN A 383 6.15 7.95 19.75
CA GLN A 383 7.06 9.10 19.67
C GLN A 383 6.90 9.88 18.35
N GLY A 384 6.74 9.17 17.22
CA GLY A 384 6.46 9.79 15.93
C GLY A 384 5.17 10.62 15.93
N MET A 385 4.09 10.06 16.46
CA MET A 385 2.80 10.75 16.59
C MET A 385 2.85 11.94 17.56
N GLU A 386 3.62 11.86 18.65
CA GLU A 386 3.84 12.98 19.57
C GLU A 386 4.62 14.11 18.90
N ARG A 387 5.69 13.80 18.18
CA ARG A 387 6.47 14.77 17.41
C ARG A 387 5.63 15.46 16.32
N VAL A 388 4.72 14.74 15.66
CA VAL A 388 3.75 15.33 14.72
C VAL A 388 2.80 16.29 15.44
N ARG A 389 2.26 15.94 16.62
CA ARG A 389 1.41 16.84 17.41
C ARG A 389 2.16 18.11 17.85
N GLU A 390 3.41 17.99 18.27
CA GLU A 390 4.26 19.15 18.60
C GLU A 390 4.49 20.07 17.40
N LEU A 391 4.82 19.49 16.24
CA LEU A 391 4.99 20.24 15.00
C LEU A 391 3.69 20.92 14.58
N MET A 392 2.54 20.24 14.65
CA MET A 392 1.23 20.86 14.41
C MET A 392 0.94 22.03 15.36
N LYS A 393 1.30 21.91 16.65
CA LYS A 393 1.15 22.99 17.63
C LYS A 393 2.05 24.20 17.30
N LYS A 394 3.29 23.95 16.87
CA LYS A 394 4.24 25.00 16.42
C LYS A 394 3.80 25.66 15.11
N THR A 395 3.35 24.88 14.12
CA THR A 395 2.83 25.42 12.85
C THR A 395 1.55 26.21 13.06
N SER A 396 0.62 25.71 13.89
CA SER A 396 -0.60 26.43 14.26
C SER A 396 -0.29 27.76 14.95
N SER A 397 0.62 27.80 15.92
CA SER A 397 0.98 29.06 16.58
C SER A 397 1.70 30.04 15.66
N MET A 398 2.53 29.57 14.72
CA MET A 398 3.09 30.44 13.67
C MET A 398 2.02 30.94 12.70
N MET A 399 1.11 30.08 12.23
CA MET A 399 0.01 30.48 11.34
C MET A 399 -0.92 31.50 12.00
N SER A 400 -1.23 31.35 13.30
CA SER A 400 -2.01 32.34 14.05
C SER A 400 -1.30 33.68 14.14
N LYS A 401 0.03 33.70 14.37
CA LYS A 401 0.83 34.94 14.34
C LYS A 401 0.82 35.60 12.97
N TYR A 402 1.14 34.86 11.90
CA TYR A 402 1.09 35.37 10.53
C TYR A 402 -0.32 35.88 10.14
N ALA A 403 -1.39 35.20 10.57
CA ALA A 403 -2.75 35.63 10.33
C ALA A 403 -3.14 36.90 11.12
N GLU A 404 -2.53 37.13 12.28
CA GLU A 404 -2.67 38.37 13.06
C GLU A 404 -1.89 39.52 12.40
N GLU A 405 -0.63 39.30 12.04
CA GLU A 405 0.23 40.26 11.33
C GLU A 405 -0.40 40.67 9.98
N MET A 406 -0.95 39.71 9.22
CA MET A 406 -1.68 39.99 7.98
C MET A 406 -2.99 40.75 8.22
N ARG A 407 -3.72 40.48 9.32
CA ARG A 407 -4.92 41.25 9.68
C ARG A 407 -4.55 42.68 10.09
N GLN A 408 -3.49 42.89 10.87
CA GLN A 408 -3.00 44.21 11.23
C GLN A 408 -2.48 44.99 10.02
N SER A 409 -1.72 44.36 9.14
CA SER A 409 -1.24 44.95 7.88
C SER A 409 -2.41 45.35 6.96
N SER A 410 -3.41 44.47 6.82
CA SER A 410 -4.64 44.76 6.05
C SER A 410 -5.44 45.91 6.67
N LEU A 411 -5.63 45.92 7.99
CA LEU A 411 -6.31 47.01 8.71
C LEU A 411 -5.58 48.35 8.53
N ALA A 412 -4.25 48.37 8.67
CA ALA A 412 -3.44 49.57 8.42
C ALA A 412 -3.54 50.03 6.96
N GLY A 413 -3.54 49.09 6.00
CA GLY A 413 -3.76 49.37 4.57
C GLY A 413 -5.17 49.85 4.23
N HIS A 414 -6.19 49.46 5.00
CA HIS A 414 -7.56 49.98 4.89
C HIS A 414 -7.68 51.37 5.53
N GLN A 415 -7.11 51.58 6.71
CA GLN A 415 -7.07 52.89 7.38
C GLN A 415 -6.34 53.95 6.53
N ASN A 416 -5.19 53.60 5.93
CA ASN A 416 -4.49 54.49 5.00
C ASN A 416 -5.32 54.79 3.74
N ARG A 417 -6.10 53.83 3.22
CA ARG A 417 -7.03 54.07 2.10
C ARG A 417 -8.18 54.99 2.49
N MET A 418 -8.75 54.86 3.69
CA MET A 418 -9.77 55.80 4.20
C MET A 418 -9.18 57.21 4.33
N LYS A 419 -8.06 57.37 5.04
CA LYS A 419 -7.36 58.67 5.18
C LYS A 419 -7.04 59.33 3.84
N SER A 420 -6.59 58.55 2.85
CA SER A 420 -6.33 59.05 1.50
C SER A 420 -7.63 59.44 0.76
N SER A 421 -8.73 58.72 0.98
CA SER A 421 -10.06 59.05 0.46
C SER A 421 -10.60 60.34 1.08
N ASP A 422 -10.44 60.52 2.39
CA ASP A 422 -10.89 61.71 3.13
C ASP A 422 -10.13 62.96 2.64
N PHE A 423 -8.81 62.88 2.52
CA PHE A 423 -7.97 63.94 1.95
C PHE A 423 -8.39 64.32 0.52
N THR A 424 -8.60 63.31 -0.34
CA THR A 424 -9.00 63.53 -1.74
C THR A 424 -10.39 64.15 -1.83
N SER A 425 -11.33 63.69 -1.00
CA SER A 425 -12.70 64.19 -0.93
C SER A 425 -12.74 65.62 -0.40
N TYR A 426 -11.94 65.93 0.62
CA TYR A 426 -11.75 67.27 1.15
C TYR A 426 -11.21 68.22 0.08
N LYS A 427 -10.09 67.87 -0.58
CA LYS A 427 -9.46 68.67 -1.63
C LYS A 427 -10.39 68.91 -2.84
N PHE A 428 -11.16 67.91 -3.24
CA PHE A 428 -12.18 68.07 -4.27
C PHE A 428 -13.31 69.00 -3.81
N SER A 429 -13.76 68.86 -2.55
CA SER A 429 -14.85 69.67 -1.99
C SER A 429 -14.48 71.13 -1.78
N THR A 430 -13.23 71.44 -1.39
CA THR A 430 -12.72 72.82 -1.26
C THR A 430 -12.57 73.47 -2.63
N TYR A 431 -11.98 72.76 -3.60
CA TYR A 431 -11.89 73.20 -5.00
C TYR A 431 -13.26 73.51 -5.61
N MET A 432 -14.23 72.59 -5.48
CA MET A 432 -15.60 72.78 -6.00
C MET A 432 -16.37 73.93 -5.33
N ARG A 433 -16.00 74.30 -4.10
CA ARG A 433 -16.57 75.46 -3.39
C ARG A 433 -15.85 76.78 -3.70
N GLY A 434 -14.70 76.75 -4.38
CA GLY A 434 -13.79 77.90 -4.50
C GLY A 434 -13.36 78.42 -3.12
N GLU A 435 -12.99 77.50 -2.24
CA GLU A 435 -12.54 77.76 -0.88
C GLU A 435 -11.14 77.17 -0.66
N GLN A 436 -10.29 77.86 0.10
CA GLN A 436 -8.98 77.34 0.51
C GLN A 436 -8.79 77.59 2.01
N GLU A 437 -8.43 76.55 2.76
CA GLU A 437 -8.00 76.70 4.13
C GLU A 437 -6.46 76.74 4.20
N TRP A 438 -5.97 77.54 5.14
CA TRP A 438 -4.57 77.87 5.34
C TRP A 438 -4.25 77.78 6.83
N VAL A 439 -3.16 77.12 7.20
CA VAL A 439 -2.65 77.11 8.60
C VAL A 439 -1.42 77.99 8.71
N THR A 440 -1.34 78.80 9.76
CA THR A 440 -0.15 79.63 10.05
C THR A 440 0.63 79.11 11.26
N GLY A 441 1.93 78.90 11.09
CA GLY A 441 2.84 78.60 12.20
C GLY A 441 3.14 79.83 13.09
N ILE A 442 2.85 81.04 12.61
CA ILE A 442 3.18 82.30 13.27
C ILE A 442 2.13 82.67 14.34
N GLU A 443 0.85 82.35 14.10
CA GLU A 443 -0.24 82.53 15.08
C GLU A 443 -0.66 81.21 15.73
N GLY A 444 0.31 80.38 16.14
CA GLY A 444 0.06 79.19 16.97
C GLY A 444 -0.84 78.11 16.33
N GLY A 445 -0.80 77.96 15.00
CA GLY A 445 -1.62 76.97 14.28
C GLY A 445 -3.03 77.45 13.90
N LYS A 446 -3.32 78.74 14.03
CA LYS A 446 -4.61 79.33 13.61
C LYS A 446 -4.91 79.04 12.14
N ILE A 447 -6.18 78.72 11.87
CA ILE A 447 -6.70 78.45 10.53
C ILE A 447 -7.34 79.72 9.96
N TYR A 448 -6.95 80.05 8.74
CA TYR A 448 -7.61 81.03 7.88
C TYR A 448 -8.32 80.31 6.74
N LYS A 449 -9.47 80.82 6.31
CA LYS A 449 -10.22 80.32 5.15
C LYS A 449 -10.45 81.47 4.18
N THR A 450 -9.97 81.32 2.95
CA THR A 450 -10.29 82.22 1.83
C THR A 450 -11.41 81.64 0.98
N ASP A 451 -12.40 82.46 0.63
CA ASP A 451 -13.49 82.13 -0.30
C ASP A 451 -13.53 83.13 -1.46
N HIS A 452 -14.64 83.22 -2.19
CA HIS A 452 -14.79 84.14 -3.32
C HIS A 452 -14.73 85.64 -2.94
N TRP A 453 -14.96 85.98 -1.67
CA TRP A 453 -15.13 87.35 -1.18
C TRP A 453 -13.93 87.86 -0.37
N GLY A 454 -13.31 86.98 0.43
CA GLY A 454 -12.19 87.39 1.27
C GLY A 454 -11.63 86.31 2.19
N LEU A 455 -10.94 86.77 3.22
CA LEU A 455 -10.25 86.00 4.24
C LEU A 455 -11.05 86.00 5.55
N SER A 456 -11.36 84.81 6.05
CA SER A 456 -12.07 84.57 7.32
C SER A 456 -11.23 83.71 8.29
N SER A 457 -11.55 83.75 9.58
CA SER A 457 -10.95 82.89 10.60
C SER A 457 -11.97 82.68 11.73
N GLY A 458 -12.06 81.46 12.27
CA GLY A 458 -13.04 81.13 13.32
C GLY A 458 -14.52 81.33 12.92
N GLY A 459 -14.82 81.35 11.62
CA GLY A 459 -16.16 81.65 11.09
C GLY A 459 -16.52 83.15 11.01
N GLN A 460 -15.59 84.05 11.34
CA GLN A 460 -15.76 85.50 11.19
C GLN A 460 -14.90 86.02 10.02
N THR A 461 -15.45 86.93 9.22
CA THR A 461 -14.70 87.64 8.17
C THR A 461 -13.65 88.55 8.80
N VAL A 462 -12.41 88.43 8.35
CA VAL A 462 -11.28 89.23 8.85
C VAL A 462 -10.94 90.34 7.87
N ILE A 463 -10.90 90.05 6.56
CA ILE A 463 -10.61 91.02 5.49
C ILE A 463 -11.40 90.62 4.24
N GLU A 464 -12.12 91.56 3.63
CA GLU A 464 -12.77 91.38 2.33
C GLU A 464 -11.96 92.04 1.19
N GLY A 465 -12.13 91.53 -0.03
CA GLY A 465 -11.69 92.20 -1.25
C GLY A 465 -10.84 91.31 -2.18
N PRO A 466 -10.67 91.73 -3.45
CA PRO A 466 -10.05 90.89 -4.48
C PRO A 466 -8.67 90.28 -4.13
N PRO A 467 -7.73 90.99 -3.46
CA PRO A 467 -6.43 90.40 -3.09
C PRO A 467 -6.47 89.32 -1.99
N PHE A 468 -7.62 89.11 -1.37
CA PHE A 468 -7.81 88.21 -0.22
C PHE A 468 -8.78 87.06 -0.52
N ASN A 469 -9.28 86.95 -1.75
CA ASN A 469 -10.13 85.84 -2.18
C ASN A 469 -9.32 84.62 -2.65
N TYR A 470 -10.02 83.49 -2.82
CA TYR A 470 -9.49 82.18 -3.23
C TYR A 470 -8.55 82.23 -4.44
N TYR A 471 -8.83 83.09 -5.42
CA TYR A 471 -8.07 83.15 -6.67
C TYR A 471 -6.76 83.93 -6.57
N ASN A 472 -6.70 84.96 -5.72
CA ASN A 472 -5.59 85.91 -5.69
C ASN A 472 -4.76 85.85 -4.39
N TYR A 473 -5.25 85.18 -3.35
CA TYR A 473 -4.60 85.18 -2.05
C TYR A 473 -3.31 84.34 -2.02
N GLN A 474 -2.17 85.02 -1.96
CA GLN A 474 -0.85 84.40 -1.86
C GLN A 474 -0.49 84.09 -0.40
N GLY A 475 -1.13 83.06 0.18
CA GLY A 475 -0.87 82.63 1.56
C GLY A 475 0.57 82.17 1.80
N GLU A 476 1.16 81.45 0.83
CA GLU A 476 2.53 80.92 0.93
C GLU A 476 3.58 82.03 1.11
N ALA A 477 3.43 83.14 0.37
CA ALA A 477 4.29 84.33 0.49
C ALA A 477 4.18 85.03 1.86
N ARG A 478 3.17 84.67 2.67
CA ARG A 478 2.95 85.15 4.04
C ARG A 478 3.28 84.09 5.10
N GLY A 479 3.90 82.97 4.71
CA GLY A 479 4.23 81.87 5.60
C GLY A 479 3.04 80.99 6.00
N HIS A 480 1.92 81.07 5.28
CA HIS A 480 0.76 80.20 5.50
C HIS A 480 0.88 78.96 4.61
N ILE A 481 0.53 77.80 5.17
CA ILE A 481 0.59 76.51 4.46
C ILE A 481 -0.85 76.12 4.06
N PRO A 482 -1.13 75.81 2.78
CA PRO A 482 -2.45 75.29 2.39
C PRO A 482 -2.75 73.97 3.09
N VAL A 483 -3.95 73.80 3.66
CA VAL A 483 -4.30 72.57 4.41
C VAL A 483 -4.34 71.33 3.50
N ASP A 484 -4.56 71.50 2.20
CA ASP A 484 -4.56 70.45 1.17
C ASP A 484 -3.21 70.30 0.43
N SER A 485 -2.14 70.97 0.88
CA SER A 485 -0.81 70.91 0.24
C SER A 485 -0.19 69.52 0.32
N SER A 486 -0.39 68.82 1.45
CA SER A 486 -0.07 67.41 1.65
C SER A 486 -1.05 66.76 2.59
N ARG A 487 -1.12 65.42 2.55
CA ARG A 487 -1.98 64.63 3.45
C ARG A 487 -1.56 64.80 4.91
N GLU A 488 -0.27 64.96 5.18
CA GLU A 488 0.30 65.12 6.51
C GLU A 488 -0.15 66.45 7.14
N VAL A 489 -0.24 67.53 6.35
CA VAL A 489 -0.79 68.82 6.80
C VAL A 489 -2.29 68.70 7.08
N PHE A 490 -3.05 68.08 6.17
CA PHE A 490 -4.47 67.81 6.37
C PHE A 490 -4.74 66.99 7.63
N GLU A 491 -4.01 65.88 7.83
CA GLU A 491 -4.17 65.02 9.01
C GLU A 491 -3.81 65.78 10.30
N ALA A 492 -2.73 66.59 10.32
CA ALA A 492 -2.39 67.40 11.50
C ALA A 492 -3.47 68.43 11.87
N VAL A 493 -4.11 69.04 10.87
CA VAL A 493 -5.11 70.11 11.04
C VAL A 493 -6.53 69.57 11.27
N LYS A 494 -6.89 68.41 10.71
CA LYS A 494 -8.26 67.86 10.73
C LYS A 494 -8.44 66.57 11.53
N ALA A 495 -7.36 65.90 11.95
CA ALA A 495 -7.42 64.73 12.84
C ALA A 495 -7.03 65.03 14.30
N SER A 496 -6.71 66.29 14.62
CA SER A 496 -6.68 66.78 16.01
C SER A 496 -8.13 67.00 16.49
N PRO A 497 -8.50 66.55 17.71
CA PRO A 497 -9.87 66.68 18.24
C PRO A 497 -10.27 68.11 18.63
#